data_AF-A0A966GIQ7-F1
#
_entry.id   AF-A0A966GIQ7-F1
#
_cell.length_a   1.000
_cell.length_b   1.000
_cell.length_c   1.000
_cell.angle_alpha   90.00
_cell.angle_beta   90.00
_cell.angle_gamma   90.00
#
_symmetry.space_group_name_H-M   'P 1'
#
loop_
_entity.id
_entity.type
_entity.pdbx_description
1 polymer ?
#
loop_
_entity_poly.entity_id
_entity_poly.type
_entity_poly.pdbx_seq_one_letter_code
_entity_poly.pdbx_strand_id
1 'polypeptide(L)'
;IEAETPALIRAFWETPGDIAPPGGESWNSAQARISAAIDRHLAAGLPDLIVVCHFGAILTQVQRALAVPTTQVFAHHIDNLSITDLAWQGGAWQGGAWQGGAWQVGRINHKP
;
A
#
# COMPACT_ATOMS: atom_id res chain seq x y z
N ILE A 1 -14.56 -14.44 13.45
CA ILE A 1 -13.46 -13.73 14.12
C ILE A 1 -14.11 -12.81 15.14
N GLU A 2 -14.32 -13.31 16.35
CA GLU A 2 -14.83 -12.48 17.45
C GLU A 2 -13.68 -11.60 17.93
N ALA A 3 -13.90 -10.28 17.95
CA ALA A 3 -12.90 -9.34 18.38
C ALA A 3 -12.66 -9.52 19.87
N GLU A 4 -11.48 -10.05 20.25
CA GLU A 4 -11.06 -10.16 21.65
C GLU A 4 -11.09 -8.80 22.38
N THR A 5 -11.10 -7.69 21.63
CA THR A 5 -11.41 -6.34 22.17
C THR A 5 -12.09 -5.45 21.10
N PRO A 6 -13.41 -5.17 21.20
CA PRO A 6 -14.11 -4.25 20.27
C PRO A 6 -13.48 -2.86 20.16
N ALA A 7 -12.85 -2.37 21.23
CA ALA A 7 -12.13 -1.10 21.21
C ALA A 7 -10.88 -1.14 20.32
N LEU A 8 -10.18 -2.28 20.27
CA LEU A 8 -8.93 -2.41 19.53
C LEU A 8 -9.16 -2.47 18.02
N ILE A 9 -10.16 -3.23 17.58
CA ILE A 9 -10.55 -3.25 16.15
C ILE A 9 -11.02 -1.87 15.70
N ARG A 10 -11.77 -1.14 16.54
CA ARG A 10 -12.19 0.23 16.24
C ARG A 10 -10.99 1.17 16.15
N ALA A 11 -10.08 1.12 17.12
CA ALA A 11 -8.89 1.95 17.14
C ALA A 11 -7.98 1.69 15.93
N PHE A 12 -7.86 0.45 15.47
CA PHE A 12 -7.12 0.10 14.26
C PHE A 12 -7.63 0.87 13.03
N TRP A 13 -8.95 1.07 12.91
CA TRP A 13 -9.57 1.77 11.77
C TRP A 13 -9.71 3.28 11.95
N GLU A 14 -10.00 3.76 13.16
CA GLU A 14 -10.25 5.19 13.44
C GLU A 14 -8.97 5.98 13.71
N THR A 15 -7.95 5.33 14.27
CA THR A 15 -6.61 5.91 14.51
C THR A 15 -5.55 4.99 13.91
N PRO A 16 -5.58 4.80 12.57
CA PRO A 16 -4.70 3.84 11.92
C PRO A 16 -3.26 4.33 11.90
N GLY A 17 -2.32 3.39 11.82
CA GLY A 17 -0.90 3.66 11.87
C GLY A 17 -0.20 2.55 12.64
N ASP A 18 0.11 2.81 13.91
CA ASP A 18 0.90 1.91 14.76
C ASP A 18 0.08 0.92 15.59
N ILE A 19 -1.25 1.05 15.62
CA ILE A 19 -2.13 0.11 16.32
C ILE A 19 -2.13 -1.22 15.58
N ALA A 20 -1.87 -2.31 16.32
CA ALA A 20 -1.89 -3.67 15.81
C ALA A 20 -2.91 -4.53 16.58
N PRO A 21 -3.61 -5.47 15.91
CA PRO A 21 -4.38 -6.49 16.61
C PRO A 21 -3.43 -7.49 17.32
N PRO A 22 -3.92 -8.28 18.29
CA PRO A 22 -3.11 -9.27 18.98
C PRO A 22 -2.52 -10.27 17.98
N GLY A 23 -1.19 -10.43 18.01
CA GLY A 23 -0.46 -11.33 17.09
C GLY A 23 -0.44 -10.91 15.61
N GLY A 24 -0.98 -9.73 15.27
CA GLY A 24 -0.96 -9.20 13.91
C GLY A 24 -0.03 -8.00 13.75
N GLU A 25 -0.18 -7.31 12.61
CA GLU A 25 0.63 -6.16 12.24
C GLU A 25 -0.17 -4.86 12.36
N SER A 26 0.52 -3.77 12.66
CA SER A 26 -0.02 -2.44 12.46
C SER A 26 -0.10 -2.09 10.98
N TRP A 27 -0.85 -1.06 10.63
CA TRP A 27 -0.90 -0.59 9.24
C TRP A 27 0.48 -0.17 8.73
N ASN A 28 1.25 0.55 9.55
CA ASN A 28 2.60 1.00 9.20
C ASN A 28 3.55 -0.19 8.99
N SER A 29 3.46 -1.22 9.84
CA SER A 29 4.26 -2.44 9.67
C SER A 29 3.87 -3.19 8.39
N ALA A 30 2.58 -3.32 8.09
CA ALA A 30 2.10 -3.92 6.86
C ALA A 30 2.57 -3.14 5.63
N GLN A 31 2.43 -1.80 5.63
CA GLN A 31 2.91 -0.93 4.56
C GLN A 31 4.41 -1.13 4.30
N ALA A 32 5.24 -1.07 5.35
CA ALA A 32 6.68 -1.25 5.22
C ALA A 32 7.06 -2.62 4.65
N ARG A 33 6.46 -3.70 5.17
CA ARG A 33 6.71 -5.07 4.69
C ARG A 33 6.31 -5.25 3.22
N ILE A 34 5.14 -4.74 2.85
CA ILE A 34 4.61 -4.87 1.49
C ILE A 34 5.44 -4.03 0.52
N SER A 35 5.77 -2.79 0.86
CA SER A 35 6.62 -1.94 0.03
C SER A 35 8.01 -2.54 -0.19
N ALA A 36 8.61 -3.15 0.85
CA ALA A 36 9.87 -3.88 0.68
C ALA A 36 9.72 -5.10 -0.26
N ALA A 37 8.59 -5.82 -0.22
CA ALA A 37 8.34 -6.91 -1.15
C ALA A 37 8.20 -6.42 -2.60
N ILE A 38 7.44 -5.34 -2.82
CA ILE A 38 7.28 -4.70 -4.14
C ILE A 38 8.62 -4.23 -4.67
N ASP A 39 9.42 -3.55 -3.84
CA ASP A 39 10.74 -3.03 -4.23
C ASP A 39 11.70 -4.16 -4.66
N ARG A 40 11.67 -5.32 -3.99
CA ARG A 40 12.46 -6.48 -4.42
C ARG A 40 12.05 -7.00 -5.79
N HIS A 41 10.76 -6.96 -6.15
CA HIS A 41 10.30 -7.40 -7.46
C HIS A 41 10.64 -6.37 -8.55
N LEU A 42 10.50 -5.07 -8.25
CA LEU A 42 10.89 -4.00 -9.16
C LEU A 42 12.39 -4.00 -9.44
N ALA A 43 13.21 -4.40 -8.47
CA ALA A 43 14.66 -4.56 -8.63
C ALA A 43 15.07 -5.58 -9.72
N ALA A 44 14.14 -6.43 -10.19
CA ALA A 44 14.39 -7.32 -11.33
C ALA A 44 14.55 -6.57 -12.67
N GLY A 45 14.20 -5.28 -12.72
CA GLY A 45 14.40 -4.44 -13.92
C GLY A 45 13.44 -4.73 -15.07
N LEU A 46 12.34 -5.44 -14.80
CA LEU A 46 11.25 -5.61 -15.76
C LEU A 46 10.49 -4.28 -15.95
N PRO A 47 9.94 -4.01 -17.14
CA PRO A 47 9.26 -2.75 -17.42
C PRO A 47 8.00 -2.57 -16.56
N ASP A 48 7.25 -3.65 -16.36
CA ASP A 48 5.98 -3.65 -15.63
C ASP A 48 5.93 -4.77 -14.58
N LEU A 49 5.25 -4.50 -13.47
CA LEU A 49 4.97 -5.47 -12.41
C LEU A 49 3.46 -5.55 -12.18
N ILE A 50 2.87 -6.72 -12.42
CA ILE A 50 1.47 -6.99 -12.13
C ILE A 50 1.39 -7.76 -10.80
N VAL A 51 0.58 -7.25 -9.87
CA VAL A 51 0.38 -7.85 -8.55
C VAL A 51 -1.10 -8.13 -8.32
N VAL A 52 -1.44 -9.39 -8.05
CA VAL A 52 -2.79 -9.78 -7.61
C VAL A 52 -2.79 -9.85 -6.08
N CYS A 53 -3.52 -8.95 -5.43
CA CYS A 53 -3.54 -8.86 -3.97
C CYS A 53 -4.86 -8.27 -3.44
N HIS A 54 -4.98 -8.19 -2.12
CA HIS A 54 -6.18 -7.70 -1.44
C HIS A 54 -6.16 -6.19 -1.22
N PHE A 55 -7.32 -5.61 -0.92
CA PHE A 55 -7.55 -4.21 -0.57
C PHE A 55 -6.40 -3.57 0.24
N GLY A 56 -6.01 -4.18 1.37
CA GLY A 56 -4.98 -3.60 2.24
C GLY A 56 -3.64 -3.44 1.54
N ALA A 57 -3.22 -4.44 0.77
CA ALA A 57 -1.96 -4.38 0.02
C ALA A 57 -2.01 -3.32 -1.08
N ILE A 58 -3.11 -3.26 -1.85
CA ILE A 58 -3.31 -2.23 -2.86
C ILE A 58 -3.25 -0.84 -2.21
N LEU A 59 -4.00 -0.64 -1.13
CA LEU A 59 -4.15 0.65 -0.49
C LEU A 59 -2.86 1.15 0.16
N THR A 60 -2.02 0.25 0.71
CA THR A 60 -0.68 0.64 1.22
C THR A 60 0.20 1.22 0.12
N GLN A 61 0.08 0.73 -1.12
CA GLN A 61 0.86 1.25 -2.25
C GLN A 61 0.24 2.54 -2.81
N VAL A 62 -1.09 2.69 -2.79
CA VAL A 62 -1.75 3.98 -3.06
C VAL A 62 -1.29 5.03 -2.03
N GLN A 63 -1.21 4.69 -0.75
CA GLN A 63 -0.69 5.58 0.29
C GLN A 63 0.74 6.00 0.01
N ARG A 64 1.59 5.03 -0.33
CA ARG A 64 2.98 5.25 -0.70
C ARG A 64 3.08 6.22 -1.89
N ALA A 65 2.19 6.08 -2.86
CA ALA A 65 2.20 6.89 -4.08
C ALA A 65 1.66 8.31 -3.88
N LEU A 66 0.62 8.48 -3.06
CA LEU A 66 0.07 9.79 -2.73
C LEU A 66 0.89 10.54 -1.69
N ALA A 67 1.72 9.84 -0.91
CA ALA A 67 2.48 10.39 0.21
C ALA A 67 1.60 11.12 1.25
N VAL A 68 0.44 10.52 1.57
CA VAL A 68 -0.56 11.05 2.51
C VAL A 68 -0.63 10.26 3.82
N PRO A 69 -1.15 10.87 4.90
CA PRO A 69 -1.44 10.15 6.14
C PRO A 69 -2.39 8.96 5.95
N THR A 70 -2.25 7.94 6.80
CA THR A 70 -3.08 6.72 6.76
C THR A 70 -4.59 7.03 6.87
N THR A 71 -4.95 8.02 7.67
CA THR A 71 -6.36 8.46 7.80
C THR A 71 -6.94 8.98 6.48
N GLN A 72 -6.13 9.63 5.65
CA GLN A 72 -6.58 10.11 4.34
C GLN A 72 -6.66 8.97 3.33
N VAL A 73 -5.70 8.05 3.32
CA VAL A 73 -5.73 6.95 2.35
C VAL A 73 -6.92 6.02 2.57
N PHE A 74 -7.37 5.83 3.82
CA PHE A 74 -8.53 4.98 4.14
C PHE A 74 -9.85 5.47 3.52
N ALA A 75 -9.92 6.73 3.08
CA ALA A 75 -11.08 7.24 2.34
C ALA A 75 -11.17 6.70 0.90
N HIS A 76 -10.11 6.08 0.37
CA HIS A 76 -10.15 5.46 -0.94
C HIS A 76 -10.79 4.07 -0.86
N HIS A 77 -11.90 3.92 -1.58
CA HIS A 77 -12.49 2.61 -1.84
C HIS A 77 -11.66 1.85 -2.89
N ILE A 78 -11.49 0.53 -2.72
CA ILE A 78 -10.94 -0.34 -3.76
C ILE A 78 -12.01 -1.33 -4.19
N ASP A 79 -12.43 -1.24 -5.45
CA ASP A 79 -13.42 -2.12 -6.04
C ASP A 79 -12.85 -3.52 -6.25
N ASN A 80 -13.66 -4.55 -5.99
CA ASN A 80 -13.31 -5.91 -6.37
C ASN A 80 -13.11 -6.02 -7.89
N LEU A 81 -12.12 -6.84 -8.29
CA LEU A 81 -11.79 -7.10 -9.70
C LEU A 81 -11.46 -5.83 -10.51
N SER A 82 -10.95 -4.80 -9.82
CA SER A 82 -10.49 -3.57 -10.45
C SER A 82 -8.96 -3.53 -10.56
N ILE A 83 -8.48 -2.63 -11.41
CA ILE A 83 -7.05 -2.38 -11.66
C ILE A 83 -6.69 -1.01 -11.07
N THR A 84 -5.59 -0.97 -10.33
CA THR A 84 -4.98 0.28 -9.84
C THR A 84 -3.57 0.36 -10.38
N ASP A 85 -3.26 1.44 -11.10
CA ASP A 85 -1.97 1.66 -11.76
C ASP A 85 -1.15 2.67 -10.96
N LEU A 86 0.09 2.31 -10.63
CA LEU A 86 1.06 3.17 -9.94
C LEU A 86 2.34 3.22 -10.77
N ALA A 87 2.97 4.39 -10.87
CA ALA A 87 4.20 4.56 -11.64
C ALA A 87 5.24 5.34 -10.84
N TRP A 88 6.50 4.94 -10.95
CA TRP A 88 7.62 5.80 -10.56
C TRP A 88 7.96 6.74 -11.72
N GLN A 89 7.90 8.05 -11.49
CA GLN A 89 8.18 9.05 -12.53
C GLN A 89 9.43 9.86 -12.21
N GLY A 90 10.20 10.18 -13.25
CA GLY A 90 11.33 11.10 -13.17
C GLY A 90 12.63 10.52 -12.59
N GLY A 91 12.67 9.22 -12.27
CA GLY A 91 13.84 8.60 -11.64
C GLY A 91 14.09 7.15 -12.06
N ALA A 92 15.03 6.50 -11.39
CA ALA A 92 15.45 5.14 -11.68
C ALA A 92 15.78 4.35 -10.41
N TRP A 93 15.75 3.03 -10.52
CA TRP A 93 16.24 2.14 -9.47
C TRP A 93 17.78 2.13 -9.46
N GLN A 94 18.40 2.58 -8.37
CA GLN A 94 19.86 2.66 -8.20
C GLN A 94 20.27 2.27 -6.78
N GLY A 95 21.24 1.35 -6.66
CA GLY A 95 21.80 0.97 -5.36
C GLY A 95 20.80 0.33 -4.40
N GLY A 96 19.75 -0.33 -4.93
CA GLY A 96 18.71 -0.95 -4.11
C GLY A 96 17.60 0.01 -3.63
N ALA A 97 17.52 1.21 -4.21
CA ALA A 97 16.46 2.17 -3.91
C ALA A 97 16.04 2.96 -5.15
N TRP A 98 14.79 3.43 -5.16
CA TRP A 98 14.30 4.38 -6.14
C TRP A 98 14.87 5.78 -5.88
N GLN A 99 15.54 6.38 -6.87
CA GLN A 99 16.20 7.68 -6.75
C GLN A 99 15.74 8.65 -7.84
N GLY A 100 15.76 9.95 -7.51
CA GLY A 100 15.54 11.05 -8.46
C GLY A 100 14.09 11.24 -8.94
N GLY A 101 13.14 10.44 -8.47
CA GLY A 101 11.75 10.50 -8.88
C GLY A 101 10.77 10.47 -7.71
N ALA A 102 9.50 10.27 -8.05
CA ALA A 102 8.43 10.07 -7.09
C ALA A 102 7.42 9.04 -7.62
N TRP A 103 6.76 8.35 -6.69
CA TRP A 103 5.58 7.57 -7.04
C TRP A 103 4.44 8.49 -7.46
N GLN A 104 3.65 8.00 -8.41
CA GLN A 104 2.47 8.67 -8.93
C GLN A 104 1.33 7.66 -9.03
N VAL A 105 0.14 8.09 -8.64
CA VAL A 105 -1.08 7.33 -8.89
C VAL A 105 -1.55 7.65 -10.31
N GLY A 106 -1.71 6.61 -11.14
CA GLY A 106 -2.35 6.74 -12.44
C GLY A 106 -3.86 6.64 -12.30
N ARG A 107 -4.38 5.42 -12.29
CA ARG A 107 -5.82 5.12 -12.13
C ARG A 107 -6.05 4.32 -10.86
N ILE A 108 -7.17 4.56 -10.19
CA ILE A 108 -7.69 3.73 -9.09
C ILE A 108 -9.04 3.17 -9.56
N ASN A 109 -9.30 1.90 -9.27
CA ASN A 109 -10.54 1.20 -9.61
C ASN A 109 -10.89 1.16 -11.12
N HIS A 110 -9.89 1.09 -11.99
CA HIS A 110 -10.16 0.92 -13.41
C HIS A 110 -10.76 -0.47 -13.68
N LYS A 111 -11.92 -0.50 -14.34
CA LYS A 111 -12.52 -1.75 -14.82
C LYS A 111 -12.06 -1.99 -16.26
N PRO A 112 -11.52 -3.18 -16.58
CA PRO A 112 -11.12 -3.53 -17.94
C PRO A 112 -12.30 -3.62 -18.90
#